data_AF-V9IMD0-F1
#
_entry.id   AF-V9IMD0-F1
#
_cell.length_a   1.000
_cell.length_b   1.000
_cell.length_c   1.000
_cell.angle_alpha   90.00
_cell.angle_beta   90.00
_cell.angle_gamma   90.00
#
_symmetry.space_group_name_H-M   'P 1'
#
loop_
_entity.id
_entity.type
_entity.pdbx_description
1 polymer ?
#
loop_
_entity_poly.entity_id
_entity_poly.type
_entity_poly.pdbx_seq_one_letter_code
_entity_poly.pdbx_strand_id
1 'polypeptide(L)'
;MVIRYIFDILPYFFSYALSHNYKIDNLMDIIMHFNKLQSEKKYGFIAHKEFIKCLTEIIYINPSYFYYITHNALNQMPIIEGILISLNSSSFLVRIEIIKCIQNIYSIKTIPFKWKEMLFKQIEESIDKLIINNESDDKVKIDKKEIITRSTLLMLSAIISTSGTFQCRALLTMLRFSIDKKVDNQIISKPINIMANQIDYSSIIEDNLSYLMTYWFNSKYSSQLFPWNLIQCKSEEEFYKIYSDSLTFIKFQNLELSSTISFCSSIKLSFEQISENIFSTNFIMVIVLY
;
A
#
# COMPACT_ATOMS: atom_id res chain seq x y z
N MET A 1 2.19 -32.62 -8.43
CA MET A 1 3.18 -33.12 -7.44
C MET A 1 4.59 -32.67 -7.80
N VAL A 2 5.06 -32.94 -9.03
CA VAL A 2 6.43 -32.57 -9.49
C VAL A 2 6.75 -31.07 -9.38
N ILE A 3 5.85 -30.17 -9.81
CA ILE A 3 6.09 -28.72 -9.77
C ILE A 3 6.39 -28.20 -8.36
N ARG A 4 5.80 -28.78 -7.31
CA ARG A 4 6.04 -28.36 -5.92
C ARG A 4 7.47 -28.67 -5.49
N TYR A 5 7.95 -29.87 -5.79
CA TYR A 5 9.34 -30.24 -5.51
C TYR A 5 10.34 -29.34 -6.24
N ILE A 6 10.01 -28.86 -7.44
CA ILE A 6 10.86 -27.89 -8.14
C ILE A 6 10.98 -26.61 -7.32
N PHE A 7 9.86 -26.07 -6.80
CA PHE A 7 9.88 -24.86 -5.98
C PHE A 7 10.60 -25.04 -4.64
N ASP A 8 10.51 -26.22 -4.05
CA ASP A 8 11.22 -26.52 -2.79
C ASP A 8 12.75 -26.60 -3.01
N ILE A 9 13.20 -27.03 -4.19
CA ILE A 9 14.62 -27.23 -4.49
C ILE A 9 15.26 -25.98 -5.14
N LEU A 10 14.49 -25.18 -5.88
CA LEU A 10 15.00 -24.05 -6.65
C LEU A 10 15.82 -23.03 -5.82
N PRO A 11 15.41 -22.63 -4.61
CA PRO A 11 16.20 -21.75 -3.75
C PRO A 11 17.61 -22.29 -3.46
N TYR A 12 17.78 -23.61 -3.31
CA TYR A 12 19.11 -24.21 -3.11
C TYR A 12 20.04 -24.00 -4.31
N PHE A 13 19.51 -24.01 -5.54
CA PHE A 13 20.29 -23.68 -6.73
C PHE A 13 20.73 -22.21 -6.75
N PHE A 14 19.87 -21.29 -6.29
CA PHE A 14 20.27 -19.88 -6.12
C PHE A 14 21.35 -19.72 -5.05
N SER A 15 21.22 -20.41 -3.92
CA SER A 15 22.25 -20.40 -2.86
C SER A 15 23.57 -20.98 -3.36
N TYR A 16 23.53 -22.06 -4.15
CA TYR A 16 24.71 -22.68 -4.74
C TYR A 16 25.38 -21.76 -5.78
N ALA A 17 24.58 -21.12 -6.63
CA ALA A 17 25.08 -20.17 -7.61
C ALA A 17 25.77 -18.97 -6.93
N LEU A 18 25.18 -18.45 -5.85
CA LEU A 18 25.76 -17.38 -5.06
C LEU A 18 27.10 -17.76 -4.44
N SER A 19 27.21 -18.94 -3.81
CA SER A 19 28.43 -19.36 -3.13
C SER A 19 29.61 -19.64 -4.08
N HIS A 20 29.32 -19.95 -5.35
CA HIS A 20 30.31 -20.24 -6.37
C HIS A 20 30.44 -19.15 -7.44
N ASN A 21 29.81 -17.98 -7.25
CA ASN A 21 29.81 -16.85 -8.19
C ASN A 21 29.36 -17.21 -9.61
N TYR A 22 28.39 -18.12 -9.74
CA TYR A 22 27.77 -18.43 -11.03
C TYR A 22 26.74 -17.35 -11.41
N LYS A 23 26.63 -17.10 -12.72
CA LYS A 23 25.55 -16.28 -13.27
C LYS A 23 24.19 -16.95 -13.03
N ILE A 24 23.20 -16.14 -12.68
CA ILE A 24 21.86 -16.62 -12.32
C ILE A 24 20.82 -16.42 -13.43
N ASP A 25 21.23 -15.96 -14.63
CA ASP A 25 20.31 -15.68 -15.75
C ASP A 25 19.41 -16.88 -16.07
N ASN A 26 19.98 -18.08 -16.19
CA ASN A 26 19.20 -19.29 -16.46
C ASN A 26 18.22 -19.63 -15.32
N LEU A 27 18.58 -19.36 -14.06
CA LEU A 27 17.69 -19.58 -12.92
C LEU A 27 16.54 -18.56 -12.92
N MET A 28 16.82 -17.32 -13.30
CA MET A 28 15.82 -16.28 -13.46
C MET A 28 14.90 -16.53 -14.66
N ASP A 29 15.41 -17.11 -15.76
CA ASP A 29 14.60 -17.54 -16.90
C ASP A 29 13.60 -18.66 -16.49
N ILE A 30 13.97 -19.52 -15.52
CA ILE A 30 13.04 -20.49 -14.93
C ILE A 30 11.92 -19.77 -14.17
N ILE A 31 12.23 -18.75 -13.36
CA ILE A 31 11.22 -17.94 -12.66
C ILE A 31 10.27 -17.28 -13.67
N MET A 32 10.81 -16.69 -14.74
CA MET A 32 10.02 -16.10 -15.80
C MET A 32 9.07 -17.11 -16.47
N HIS A 33 9.57 -18.33 -16.71
CA HIS A 33 8.73 -19.39 -17.26
C HIS A 33 7.54 -19.69 -16.33
N PHE A 34 7.76 -19.76 -15.01
CA PHE A 34 6.68 -19.96 -14.05
C PHE A 34 5.72 -18.77 -13.96
N ASN A 35 6.20 -17.53 -14.05
CA ASN A 35 5.33 -16.35 -14.17
C ASN A 35 4.40 -16.45 -15.38
N LYS A 36 4.94 -16.89 -16.53
CA LYS A 36 4.13 -17.13 -17.73
C LYS A 36 3.07 -18.20 -17.49
N LEU A 37 3.46 -19.35 -16.95
CA LEU A 37 2.52 -20.42 -16.60
C LEU A 37 1.44 -19.95 -15.60
N GLN A 38 1.78 -19.06 -14.67
CA GLN A 38 0.84 -18.45 -13.74
C GLN A 38 -0.18 -17.58 -14.45
N SER A 39 0.28 -16.69 -15.34
CA SER A 39 -0.58 -15.80 -16.11
C SER A 39 -1.56 -16.57 -17.00
N GLU A 40 -1.11 -17.71 -17.54
CA GLU A 40 -1.89 -18.64 -18.34
C GLU A 40 -2.76 -19.60 -17.48
N LYS A 41 -2.73 -19.46 -16.14
CA LYS A 41 -3.47 -20.30 -15.17
C LYS A 41 -3.20 -21.81 -15.34
N LYS A 42 -1.99 -22.18 -15.72
CA LYS A 42 -1.60 -23.57 -16.03
C LYS A 42 -1.26 -24.43 -14.81
N TYR A 43 -1.22 -23.86 -13.61
CA TYR A 43 -1.11 -24.62 -12.37
C TYR A 43 -2.05 -24.09 -11.28
N GLY A 44 -2.49 -24.99 -10.40
CA GLY A 44 -3.45 -24.68 -9.35
C GLY A 44 -2.89 -23.84 -8.19
N PHE A 45 -3.77 -23.31 -7.35
CA PHE A 45 -3.43 -22.37 -6.27
C PHE A 45 -2.42 -22.93 -5.24
N ILE A 46 -2.35 -24.26 -5.05
CA ILE A 46 -1.35 -24.88 -4.15
C ILE A 46 0.05 -24.70 -4.72
N ALA A 47 0.26 -24.99 -6.01
CA ALA A 47 1.54 -24.77 -6.67
C ALA A 47 1.89 -23.28 -6.69
N HIS A 48 0.88 -22.41 -6.88
CA HIS A 48 1.07 -20.96 -6.80
C HIS A 48 1.55 -20.52 -5.42
N LYS A 49 0.93 -21.00 -4.34
CA LYS A 49 1.39 -20.69 -2.98
C LYS A 49 2.86 -21.11 -2.78
N GLU A 50 3.24 -22.33 -3.18
CA GLU A 50 4.64 -22.80 -3.05
C GLU A 50 5.61 -22.01 -3.92
N PHE A 51 5.19 -21.57 -5.12
CA PHE A 51 6.00 -20.68 -5.95
C PHE A 51 6.35 -19.38 -5.23
N ILE A 52 5.42 -18.79 -4.49
CA ILE A 52 5.64 -17.53 -3.78
C ILE A 52 6.57 -17.70 -2.59
N LYS A 53 6.45 -18.82 -1.88
CA LYS A 53 7.44 -19.16 -0.84
C LYS A 53 8.83 -19.29 -1.45
N CYS A 54 8.96 -19.99 -2.58
CA CYS A 54 10.22 -20.07 -3.32
C CYS A 54 10.77 -18.67 -3.68
N LEU A 55 9.93 -17.75 -4.19
CA LEU A 55 10.37 -16.36 -4.44
C LEU A 55 10.85 -15.67 -3.16
N THR A 56 10.12 -15.86 -2.06
CA THR A 56 10.46 -15.27 -0.76
C THR A 56 11.80 -15.79 -0.24
N GLU A 57 12.07 -17.09 -0.37
CA GLU A 57 13.33 -17.72 -0.01
C GLU A 57 14.49 -17.23 -0.88
N ILE A 58 14.27 -17.08 -2.19
CA ILE A 58 15.28 -16.51 -3.10
C ILE A 58 15.65 -15.08 -2.70
N ILE A 59 14.67 -14.25 -2.34
CA ILE A 59 14.92 -12.89 -1.83
C ILE A 59 15.73 -12.93 -0.52
N TYR A 60 15.46 -13.91 0.35
CA TYR A 60 16.19 -14.08 1.60
C TYR A 60 17.64 -14.50 1.39
N ILE A 61 17.91 -15.37 0.42
CA ILE A 61 19.27 -15.83 0.07
C ILE A 61 20.12 -14.64 -0.38
N ASN A 62 19.61 -13.82 -1.30
CA ASN A 62 20.25 -12.58 -1.66
C ASN A 62 19.20 -11.51 -2.04
N PRO A 63 19.06 -10.45 -1.22
CA PRO A 63 18.14 -9.36 -1.49
C PRO A 63 18.37 -8.64 -2.82
N SER A 64 19.56 -8.74 -3.43
CA SER A 64 19.80 -8.20 -4.76
C SER A 64 19.03 -8.93 -5.87
N TYR A 65 18.62 -10.17 -5.64
CA TYR A 65 17.83 -10.94 -6.59
C TYR A 65 16.42 -10.40 -6.77
N PHE A 66 15.88 -9.70 -5.76
CA PHE A 66 14.56 -9.05 -5.84
C PHE A 66 14.44 -8.14 -7.07
N TYR A 67 15.49 -7.37 -7.36
CA TYR A 67 15.54 -6.40 -8.45
C TYR A 67 16.49 -6.82 -9.58
N TYR A 68 16.75 -8.12 -9.71
CA TYR A 68 17.56 -8.63 -10.81
C TYR A 68 16.85 -8.42 -12.14
N ILE A 69 17.61 -7.94 -13.13
CA ILE A 69 17.12 -7.69 -14.49
C ILE A 69 17.74 -8.75 -15.40
N THR A 70 16.90 -9.54 -16.07
CA THR A 70 17.40 -10.53 -17.04
C THR A 70 17.78 -9.85 -18.36
N HIS A 71 18.92 -10.23 -18.91
CA HIS A 71 19.41 -9.68 -20.18
C HIS A 71 18.66 -10.21 -21.41
N ASN A 72 17.98 -11.35 -21.28
CA ASN A 72 17.37 -12.08 -22.41
C ASN A 72 15.97 -11.58 -22.79
N ALA A 73 15.30 -10.81 -21.93
CA ALA A 73 13.91 -10.45 -22.13
C ALA A 73 13.59 -9.05 -21.57
N LEU A 74 13.70 -8.03 -22.44
CA LEU A 74 13.07 -6.70 -22.25
C LEU A 74 13.26 -6.06 -20.87
N ASN A 75 14.39 -6.27 -20.20
CA ASN A 75 14.66 -5.80 -18.84
C ASN A 75 13.56 -6.18 -17.82
N GLN A 76 13.07 -7.41 -17.87
CA GLN A 76 12.07 -7.90 -16.93
C GLN A 76 12.71 -8.20 -15.56
N MET A 77 11.94 -7.95 -14.50
CA MET A 77 12.29 -8.27 -13.11
C MET A 77 11.42 -9.44 -12.66
N PRO A 78 11.90 -10.70 -12.81
CA PRO A 78 11.03 -11.86 -12.71
C PRO A 78 10.37 -12.01 -11.35
N ILE A 79 11.09 -11.69 -10.27
CA ILE A 79 10.55 -11.79 -8.91
C ILE A 79 9.45 -10.75 -8.68
N ILE A 80 9.68 -9.49 -9.06
CA ILE A 80 8.67 -8.42 -8.95
C ILE A 80 7.43 -8.77 -9.78
N GLU A 81 7.63 -9.21 -11.03
CA GLU A 81 6.52 -9.61 -11.89
C GLU A 81 5.69 -10.74 -11.26
N GLY A 82 6.35 -11.78 -10.74
CA GLY A 82 5.67 -12.88 -10.05
C GLY A 82 4.83 -12.41 -8.86
N ILE A 83 5.35 -11.48 -8.05
CA ILE A 83 4.62 -10.86 -6.94
C ILE A 83 3.40 -10.11 -7.46
N LEU A 84 3.55 -9.27 -8.48
CA LEU A 84 2.46 -8.43 -9.02
C LEU A 84 1.34 -9.25 -9.65
N ILE A 85 1.66 -10.29 -10.44
CA ILE A 85 0.63 -11.19 -11.00
C ILE A 85 -0.16 -11.83 -9.85
N SER A 86 0.52 -12.14 -8.74
CA SER A 86 -0.08 -12.86 -7.62
C SER A 86 -0.96 -11.99 -6.71
N LEU A 87 -0.73 -10.67 -6.66
CA LEU A 87 -1.61 -9.72 -5.98
C LEU A 87 -3.07 -9.85 -6.44
N ASN A 88 -3.26 -10.19 -7.72
CA ASN A 88 -4.57 -10.32 -8.35
C ASN A 88 -5.14 -11.75 -8.29
N SER A 89 -4.52 -12.66 -7.55
CA SER A 89 -5.01 -14.04 -7.40
C SER A 89 -6.42 -14.06 -6.79
N SER A 90 -7.27 -14.97 -7.27
CA SER A 90 -8.59 -15.23 -6.67
C SER A 90 -8.50 -16.10 -5.41
N SER A 91 -7.37 -16.77 -5.19
CA SER A 91 -7.18 -17.64 -4.03
C SER A 91 -6.73 -16.83 -2.81
N PHE A 92 -7.51 -16.90 -1.73
CA PHE A 92 -7.15 -16.30 -0.44
C PHE A 92 -5.81 -16.83 0.09
N LEU A 93 -5.54 -18.13 -0.04
CA LEU A 93 -4.29 -18.75 0.44
C LEU A 93 -3.05 -18.19 -0.28
N VAL A 94 -3.16 -17.95 -1.58
CA VAL A 94 -2.08 -17.33 -2.35
C VAL A 94 -1.89 -15.88 -1.90
N ARG A 95 -2.98 -15.11 -1.76
CA ARG A 95 -2.90 -13.72 -1.31
C ARG A 95 -2.25 -13.57 0.05
N ILE A 96 -2.55 -14.46 1.00
CA ILE A 96 -1.90 -14.46 2.31
C ILE A 96 -0.40 -14.71 2.20
N GLU A 97 0.03 -15.62 1.33
CA GLU A 97 1.46 -15.85 1.08
C GLU A 97 2.13 -14.63 0.44
N ILE A 98 1.44 -13.94 -0.47
CA ILE A 98 1.95 -12.69 -1.07
C ILE A 98 2.13 -11.61 -0.02
N ILE A 99 1.17 -11.47 0.88
CA ILE A 99 1.22 -10.47 1.95
C ILE A 99 2.46 -10.72 2.83
N LYS A 100 2.75 -11.97 3.18
CA LYS A 100 3.96 -12.32 3.93
C LYS A 100 5.23 -12.00 3.15
N CYS A 101 5.27 -12.33 1.85
CA CYS A 101 6.39 -11.98 0.97
C CYS A 101 6.64 -10.47 0.93
N ILE A 102 5.57 -9.69 0.73
CA ILE A 102 5.62 -8.22 0.73
C ILE A 102 6.11 -7.70 2.08
N GLN A 103 5.53 -8.18 3.19
CA GLN A 103 5.95 -7.82 4.53
C GLN A 103 7.45 -8.05 4.75
N ASN A 104 7.98 -9.18 4.27
CA ASN A 104 9.41 -9.49 4.31
C ASN A 104 10.24 -8.51 3.45
N ILE A 105 9.79 -8.18 2.24
CA ILE A 105 10.48 -7.21 1.39
C ILE A 105 10.60 -5.85 2.08
N TYR A 106 9.54 -5.36 2.72
CA TYR A 106 9.57 -4.08 3.42
C TYR A 106 10.41 -4.12 4.69
N SER A 107 10.52 -5.27 5.38
CA SER A 107 11.36 -5.42 6.58
C SER A 107 12.87 -5.57 6.27
N ILE A 108 13.25 -6.10 5.11
CA ILE A 108 14.66 -6.28 4.74
C ILE A 108 15.34 -4.93 4.47
N LYS A 109 16.31 -4.55 5.30
CA LYS A 109 17.03 -3.26 5.22
C LYS A 109 17.97 -3.13 4.01
N THR A 110 18.46 -4.27 3.51
CA THR A 110 19.44 -4.31 2.41
C THR A 110 18.81 -4.12 1.03
N ILE A 111 17.48 -4.23 0.89
CA ILE A 111 16.79 -3.88 -0.35
C ILE A 111 16.80 -2.35 -0.48
N PRO A 112 17.40 -1.78 -1.53
CA PRO A 112 17.44 -0.34 -1.74
C PRO A 112 16.04 0.29 -1.80
N PHE A 113 15.90 1.49 -1.22
CA PHE A 113 14.65 2.25 -1.18
C PHE A 113 13.97 2.35 -2.55
N LYS A 114 14.73 2.65 -3.62
CA LYS A 114 14.18 2.81 -4.98
C LYS A 114 13.36 1.61 -5.46
N TRP A 115 13.71 0.40 -5.03
CA TRP A 115 13.03 -0.82 -5.44
C TRP A 115 11.78 -1.10 -4.59
N LYS A 116 11.82 -0.75 -3.30
CA LYS A 116 10.61 -0.74 -2.46
C LYS A 116 9.60 0.29 -2.97
N GLU A 117 10.10 1.47 -3.35
CA GLU A 117 9.30 2.56 -3.93
C GLU A 117 8.63 2.14 -5.25
N MET A 118 9.40 1.51 -6.15
CA MET A 118 8.87 0.95 -7.39
C MET A 118 7.76 -0.09 -7.12
N LEU A 119 8.00 -1.04 -6.21
CA LEU A 119 7.00 -2.04 -5.84
C LEU A 119 5.75 -1.38 -5.23
N PHE A 120 5.93 -0.41 -4.34
CA PHE A 120 4.81 0.28 -3.70
C PHE A 120 3.93 0.99 -4.72
N LYS A 121 4.52 1.71 -5.67
CA LYS A 121 3.79 2.36 -6.75
C LYS A 121 2.98 1.37 -7.59
N GLN A 122 3.55 0.21 -7.90
CA GLN A 122 2.84 -0.84 -8.64
C GLN A 122 1.71 -1.49 -7.82
N ILE A 123 1.87 -1.58 -6.50
CA ILE A 123 0.80 -2.00 -5.58
C ILE A 123 -0.35 -0.99 -5.61
N GLU A 124 -0.06 0.31 -5.51
CA GLU A 124 -1.09 1.36 -5.61
C GLU A 124 -1.85 1.29 -6.93
N GLU A 125 -1.13 1.20 -8.05
CA GLU A 125 -1.74 1.07 -9.38
C GLU A 125 -2.61 -0.19 -9.49
N SER A 126 -2.18 -1.30 -8.87
CA SER A 126 -2.96 -2.55 -8.85
C SER A 126 -4.23 -2.38 -8.04
N ILE A 127 -4.17 -1.73 -6.88
CA ILE A 127 -5.32 -1.44 -6.00
C ILE A 127 -6.33 -0.55 -6.72
N ASP A 128 -5.86 0.52 -7.37
CA ASP A 128 -6.72 1.44 -8.12
C ASP A 128 -7.50 0.70 -9.22
N LYS A 129 -6.83 -0.24 -9.92
CA LYS A 129 -7.40 -1.08 -10.99
C LYS A 129 -8.28 -2.23 -10.49
N LEU A 130 -8.37 -2.52 -9.18
CA LEU A 130 -9.19 -3.63 -8.68
C LEU A 130 -10.67 -3.44 -9.01
N ILE A 131 -11.24 -4.35 -9.79
CA ILE A 131 -12.68 -4.36 -10.08
C ILE A 131 -13.35 -5.42 -9.21
N ILE A 132 -14.24 -4.95 -8.33
CA ILE A 132 -14.85 -5.78 -7.28
C ILE A 132 -16.27 -6.24 -7.65
N ASN A 133 -16.91 -5.64 -8.67
CA ASN A 133 -18.34 -5.80 -8.93
C ASN A 133 -18.72 -6.49 -10.26
N ASN A 134 -17.77 -7.10 -10.99
CA ASN A 134 -18.01 -7.59 -12.37
C ASN A 134 -18.55 -9.03 -12.49
N GLU A 135 -18.81 -9.73 -11.39
CA GLU A 135 -19.32 -11.12 -11.45
C GLU A 135 -20.85 -11.14 -11.61
N SER A 136 -21.35 -12.09 -12.39
CA SER A 136 -22.78 -12.28 -12.68
C SER A 136 -23.53 -13.08 -11.61
N ASP A 137 -22.82 -13.89 -10.81
CA ASP A 137 -23.39 -14.63 -9.67
C ASP A 137 -23.18 -13.84 -8.38
N ASP A 138 -24.29 -13.48 -7.72
CA ASP A 138 -24.31 -12.66 -6.51
C ASP A 138 -23.54 -13.30 -5.34
N LYS A 139 -23.56 -14.63 -5.18
CA LYS A 139 -22.83 -15.29 -4.08
C LYS A 139 -21.33 -15.27 -4.32
N VAL A 140 -20.90 -15.63 -5.53
CA VAL A 140 -19.49 -15.59 -5.94
C VAL A 140 -18.96 -14.15 -5.88
N LYS A 141 -19.79 -13.17 -6.23
CA LYS A 141 -19.48 -11.75 -6.15
C LYS A 141 -19.25 -11.28 -4.71
N ILE A 142 -20.09 -11.70 -3.76
CA ILE A 142 -19.95 -11.35 -2.34
C ILE A 142 -18.64 -11.91 -1.76
N ASP A 143 -18.39 -13.21 -1.96
CA ASP A 143 -17.19 -13.87 -1.43
C ASP A 143 -15.90 -13.27 -2.02
N LYS A 144 -15.88 -13.05 -3.33
CA LYS A 144 -14.73 -12.43 -4.02
C LYS A 144 -14.49 -11.01 -3.53
N LYS A 145 -15.55 -10.22 -3.35
CA LYS A 145 -15.47 -8.86 -2.80
C LYS A 145 -14.87 -8.88 -1.39
N GLU A 146 -15.34 -9.77 -0.53
CA GLU A 146 -14.84 -9.89 0.85
C GLU A 146 -13.37 -10.29 0.86
N ILE A 147 -12.99 -11.31 0.09
CA ILE A 147 -11.60 -11.78 -0.01
C ILE A 147 -10.68 -10.67 -0.50
N ILE A 148 -11.04 -9.98 -1.60
CA ILE A 148 -10.22 -8.90 -2.16
C ILE A 148 -10.10 -7.77 -1.16
N THR A 149 -11.21 -7.32 -0.57
CA THR A 149 -11.23 -6.21 0.39
C THR A 149 -10.34 -6.52 1.60
N ARG A 150 -10.56 -7.67 2.25
CA ARG A 150 -9.80 -8.04 3.46
C ARG A 150 -8.33 -8.26 3.18
N SER A 151 -7.99 -8.92 2.07
CA SER A 151 -6.59 -9.15 1.71
C SER A 151 -5.86 -7.87 1.32
N THR A 152 -6.50 -6.93 0.62
CA THR A 152 -5.91 -5.61 0.31
C THR A 152 -5.66 -4.81 1.59
N LEU A 153 -6.65 -4.76 2.50
CA LEU A 153 -6.47 -4.08 3.79
C LEU A 153 -5.36 -4.72 4.61
N LEU A 154 -5.30 -6.05 4.66
CA LEU A 154 -4.24 -6.78 5.37
C LEU A 154 -2.85 -6.54 4.77
N MET A 155 -2.74 -6.48 3.44
CA MET A 155 -1.49 -6.15 2.75
C MET A 155 -1.00 -4.75 3.12
N LEU A 156 -1.86 -3.73 2.98
CA LEU A 156 -1.52 -2.36 3.36
C LEU A 156 -1.16 -2.30 4.85
N SER A 157 -1.87 -3.06 5.68
CA SER A 157 -1.58 -3.14 7.10
C SER A 157 -0.19 -3.71 7.38
N ALA A 158 0.19 -4.76 6.66
CA ALA A 158 1.53 -5.35 6.79
C ALA A 158 2.63 -4.35 6.41
N ILE A 159 2.42 -3.51 5.40
CA ILE A 159 3.38 -2.46 5.00
C ILE A 159 3.47 -1.37 6.07
N ILE A 160 2.33 -0.89 6.56
CA ILE A 160 2.22 0.11 7.64
C ILE A 160 3.02 -0.36 8.87
N SER A 161 2.80 -1.61 9.31
CA SER A 161 3.48 -2.16 10.50
C SER A 161 4.96 -2.48 10.33
N THR A 162 5.48 -2.54 9.10
CA THR A 162 6.88 -2.97 8.87
C THR A 162 7.80 -1.88 8.38
N SER A 163 7.26 -0.77 7.87
CA SER A 163 8.09 0.26 7.26
C SER A 163 7.57 1.67 7.53
N GLY A 164 8.19 2.35 8.50
CA GLY A 164 7.91 3.76 8.80
C GLY A 164 8.00 4.68 7.58
N THR A 165 8.93 4.43 6.64
CA THR A 165 9.05 5.22 5.40
C THR A 165 7.82 5.16 4.50
N PHE A 166 7.10 4.04 4.51
CA PHE A 166 5.94 3.80 3.64
C PHE A 166 4.62 3.89 4.42
N GLN A 167 4.67 4.09 5.74
CA GLN A 167 3.52 4.10 6.64
C GLN A 167 2.46 5.10 6.21
N CYS A 168 2.81 6.38 6.08
CA CYS A 168 1.85 7.43 5.76
C CYS A 168 1.19 7.22 4.39
N ARG A 169 1.98 6.77 3.42
CA ARG A 169 1.48 6.52 2.06
C ARG A 169 0.59 5.29 2.00
N ALA A 170 0.95 4.18 2.66
CA ALA A 170 0.11 3.00 2.76
C ALA A 170 -1.20 3.27 3.50
N LEU A 171 -1.15 4.11 4.53
CA LEU A 171 -2.34 4.57 5.24
C LEU A 171 -3.23 5.42 4.33
N LEU A 172 -2.67 6.38 3.59
CA LEU A 172 -3.40 7.15 2.59
C LEU A 172 -4.03 6.25 1.51
N THR A 173 -3.29 5.26 0.99
CA THR A 173 -3.82 4.27 0.04
C THR A 173 -4.97 3.47 0.63
N MET A 174 -4.91 3.12 1.92
CA MET A 174 -5.98 2.41 2.63
C MET A 174 -7.26 3.24 2.71
N LEU A 175 -7.15 4.53 3.02
CA LEU A 175 -8.28 5.47 3.06
C LEU A 175 -8.86 5.72 1.66
N ARG A 176 -8.01 5.86 0.63
CA ARG A 176 -8.49 6.01 -0.76
C ARG A 176 -9.26 4.77 -1.21
N PHE A 177 -8.70 3.59 -0.93
CA PHE A 177 -9.32 2.31 -1.25
C PHE A 177 -10.70 2.16 -0.60
N SER A 178 -10.87 2.62 0.65
CA SER A 178 -12.17 2.52 1.31
C SER A 178 -13.26 3.34 0.64
N ILE A 179 -12.93 4.57 0.26
CA ILE A 179 -13.86 5.45 -0.44
C ILE A 179 -14.15 4.91 -1.85
N ASP A 180 -13.12 4.59 -2.62
CA ASP A 180 -13.28 4.13 -4.01
C ASP A 180 -14.08 2.82 -4.10
N LYS A 181 -13.92 1.93 -3.12
CA LYS A 181 -14.59 0.61 -3.11
C LYS A 181 -15.78 0.54 -2.17
N LYS A 182 -16.18 1.66 -1.54
CA LYS A 182 -17.29 1.76 -0.58
C LYS A 182 -17.19 0.70 0.52
N VAL A 183 -16.01 0.59 1.12
CA VAL A 183 -15.74 -0.31 2.25
C VAL A 183 -16.22 0.38 3.52
N ASP A 184 -16.94 -0.34 4.37
CA ASP A 184 -17.42 0.17 5.64
C ASP A 184 -16.23 0.54 6.56
N ASN A 185 -16.34 1.69 7.23
CA ASN A 185 -15.30 2.19 8.15
C ASN A 185 -15.05 1.25 9.34
N GLN A 186 -16.03 0.44 9.75
CA GLN A 186 -15.85 -0.62 10.75
C GLN A 186 -14.89 -1.72 10.30
N ILE A 187 -14.85 -2.00 8.99
CA ILE A 187 -13.94 -3.02 8.43
C ILE A 187 -12.50 -2.52 8.45
N ILE A 188 -12.30 -1.20 8.39
CA ILE A 188 -11.00 -0.54 8.29
C ILE A 188 -10.47 -0.17 9.68
N SER A 189 -11.35 0.21 10.61
CA SER A 189 -10.96 0.51 11.99
C SER A 189 -10.31 -0.67 12.69
N LYS A 190 -10.77 -1.91 12.41
CA LYS A 190 -10.18 -3.13 12.97
C LYS A 190 -8.69 -3.30 12.63
N PRO A 191 -8.26 -3.33 11.35
CA PRO A 191 -6.84 -3.39 11.02
C PRO A 191 -6.07 -2.18 11.57
N ILE A 192 -6.63 -0.97 11.50
CA ILE A 192 -6.01 0.25 12.08
C ILE A 192 -5.65 0.06 13.55
N ASN A 193 -6.60 -0.42 14.36
CA ASN A 193 -6.39 -0.62 15.79
C ASN A 193 -5.39 -1.74 16.09
N ILE A 194 -5.41 -2.82 15.30
CA ILE A 194 -4.44 -3.92 15.43
C ILE A 194 -3.03 -3.41 15.15
N MET A 195 -2.85 -2.59 14.10
CA MET A 195 -1.56 -2.01 13.75
C MET A 195 -1.07 -1.02 14.80
N ALA A 196 -1.95 -0.13 15.28
CA ALA A 196 -1.60 0.84 16.31
C ALA A 196 -1.01 0.14 17.55
N ASN A 197 -1.65 -0.93 18.01
CA ASN A 197 -1.16 -1.75 19.12
C ASN A 197 0.16 -2.49 18.82
N GLN A 198 0.45 -2.82 17.57
CA GLN A 198 1.70 -3.51 17.19
C GLN A 198 2.92 -2.58 17.15
N ILE A 199 2.69 -1.28 16.94
CA ILE A 199 3.74 -0.28 16.75
C ILE A 199 3.75 0.72 17.94
N ASP A 200 3.01 0.45 19.01
CA ASP A 200 2.85 1.31 20.20
C ASP A 200 2.35 2.74 19.91
N TYR A 201 1.49 2.89 18.89
CA TYR A 201 0.79 4.14 18.60
C TYR A 201 -0.49 4.25 19.42
N SER A 202 -0.80 5.45 19.95
CA SER A 202 -2.10 5.73 20.57
C SER A 202 -3.20 5.85 19.51
N SER A 203 -2.89 6.47 18.37
CA SER A 203 -3.76 6.53 17.19
C SER A 203 -2.94 6.76 15.94
N ILE A 204 -2.73 5.71 15.15
CA ILE A 204 -1.93 5.79 13.92
C ILE A 204 -2.51 6.77 12.88
N ILE A 205 -3.82 7.03 12.90
CA ILE A 205 -4.42 8.06 12.04
C ILE A 205 -4.03 9.46 12.53
N GLU A 206 -4.19 9.73 13.82
CA GLU A 206 -3.93 11.06 14.40
C GLU A 206 -2.45 11.42 14.31
N ASP A 207 -1.57 10.47 14.63
CA ASP A 207 -0.12 10.69 14.56
C ASP A 207 0.40 10.90 13.12
N ASN A 208 -0.40 10.57 12.11
CA ASN A 208 -0.09 10.79 10.69
C ASN A 208 -1.03 11.81 10.01
N LEU A 209 -1.86 12.50 10.79
CA LEU A 209 -3.00 13.25 10.28
C LEU A 209 -2.59 14.41 9.38
N SER A 210 -1.53 15.15 9.71
CA SER A 210 -1.04 16.26 8.88
C SER A 210 -0.67 15.79 7.47
N TYR A 211 0.01 14.65 7.34
CA TYR A 211 0.33 14.07 6.04
C TYR A 211 -0.94 13.65 5.31
N LEU A 212 -1.82 12.91 6.00
CA LEU A 212 -3.06 12.40 5.41
C LEU A 212 -3.94 13.54 4.89
N MET A 213 -4.12 14.60 5.67
CA MET A 213 -4.89 15.77 5.27
C MET A 213 -4.26 16.47 4.08
N THR A 214 -2.98 16.84 4.14
CA THR A 214 -2.32 17.56 3.03
C THR A 214 -2.49 16.83 1.70
N TYR A 215 -2.22 15.53 1.67
CA TYR A 215 -2.37 14.76 0.43
C TYR A 215 -3.83 14.49 0.04
N TRP A 216 -4.74 14.33 1.02
CA TRP A 216 -6.15 14.10 0.73
C TRP A 216 -6.82 15.34 0.14
N PHE A 217 -6.66 16.49 0.79
CA PHE A 217 -7.30 17.74 0.37
C PHE A 217 -6.68 18.33 -0.91
N ASN A 218 -5.45 17.93 -1.26
CA ASN A 218 -4.81 18.25 -2.54
C ASN A 218 -5.10 17.23 -3.65
N SER A 219 -6.03 16.30 -3.42
CA SER A 219 -6.38 15.24 -4.37
C SER A 219 -7.83 15.34 -4.85
N LYS A 220 -8.19 14.45 -5.80
CA LYS A 220 -9.54 14.37 -6.37
C LYS A 220 -10.67 14.05 -5.37
N TYR A 221 -10.34 13.63 -4.14
CA TYR A 221 -11.32 13.07 -3.21
C TYR A 221 -12.18 14.13 -2.50
N SER A 222 -11.92 15.42 -2.68
CA SER A 222 -12.66 16.53 -2.05
C SER A 222 -12.69 16.49 -0.52
N SER A 223 -13.09 17.59 0.11
CA SER A 223 -13.21 17.65 1.58
C SER A 223 -14.29 16.72 2.13
N GLN A 224 -15.38 16.53 1.39
CA GLN A 224 -16.58 15.82 1.87
C GLN A 224 -16.39 14.31 2.02
N LEU A 225 -15.30 13.74 1.49
CA LEU A 225 -15.06 12.29 1.55
C LEU A 225 -13.99 11.91 2.58
N PHE A 226 -13.41 12.87 3.31
CA PHE A 226 -12.40 12.53 4.31
C PHE A 226 -13.04 11.70 5.44
N PRO A 227 -12.48 10.53 5.81
CA PRO A 227 -13.08 9.62 6.78
C PRO A 227 -12.81 10.08 8.21
N TRP A 228 -13.39 11.23 8.60
CA TRP A 228 -13.25 11.85 9.91
C TRP A 228 -13.68 10.96 11.07
N ASN A 229 -14.57 9.99 10.83
CA ASN A 229 -15.04 9.03 11.84
C ASN A 229 -14.01 7.93 12.17
N LEU A 230 -12.86 7.91 11.49
CA LEU A 230 -11.70 7.10 11.89
C LEU A 230 -10.80 7.83 12.90
N ILE A 231 -11.12 9.09 13.22
CA ILE A 231 -10.47 9.93 14.22
C ILE A 231 -11.41 10.04 15.42
N GLN A 232 -10.90 10.42 16.59
CA GLN A 232 -11.71 10.63 17.80
C GLN A 232 -12.62 11.88 17.76
N CYS A 233 -13.16 12.24 16.59
CA CYS A 233 -14.17 13.29 16.42
C CYS A 233 -15.59 12.71 16.48
N LYS A 234 -16.49 13.35 17.23
CA LYS A 234 -17.90 12.92 17.39
C LYS A 234 -18.76 13.33 16.20
N SER A 235 -18.35 14.34 15.45
CA SER A 235 -19.00 14.78 14.21
C SER A 235 -18.00 15.38 13.23
N GLU A 236 -18.42 15.46 11.96
CA GLU A 236 -17.66 16.16 10.91
C GLU A 236 -17.43 17.65 11.25
N GLU A 237 -18.43 18.29 11.86
CA GLU A 237 -18.33 19.69 12.30
C GLU A 237 -17.25 19.87 13.37
N GLU A 238 -17.12 18.92 14.28
CA GLU A 238 -16.08 18.94 15.31
C GLU A 238 -14.70 18.75 14.66
N PHE A 239 -14.55 17.85 13.71
CA PHE A 239 -13.32 17.67 12.94
C PHE A 239 -12.88 18.99 12.28
N TYR A 240 -13.77 19.67 11.56
CA TYR A 240 -13.42 20.93 10.88
C TYR A 240 -13.09 22.07 11.85
N LYS A 241 -13.65 22.08 13.06
CA LYS A 241 -13.32 23.06 14.09
C LYS A 241 -11.97 22.80 14.74
N ILE A 242 -11.69 21.55 15.11
CA ILE A 242 -10.42 21.19 15.76
C ILE A 242 -9.24 21.40 14.81
N TYR A 243 -9.41 21.05 13.53
CA TYR A 243 -8.35 21.09 12.54
C TYR A 243 -8.46 22.29 11.56
N SER A 244 -9.16 23.35 11.96
CA SER A 244 -9.42 24.53 11.12
C SER A 244 -8.14 25.16 10.59
N ASP A 245 -7.11 25.26 11.44
CA ASP A 245 -5.87 25.94 11.13
C ASP A 245 -5.06 25.17 10.08
N SER A 246 -4.93 23.85 10.27
CA SER A 246 -4.27 22.97 9.30
C SER A 246 -5.01 22.94 7.96
N LEU A 247 -6.34 22.88 7.97
CA LEU A 247 -7.16 22.87 6.75
C LEU A 247 -7.06 24.19 5.99
N THR A 248 -7.12 25.30 6.72
CA THR A 248 -7.00 26.64 6.15
C THR A 248 -5.62 26.84 5.56
N PHE A 249 -4.58 26.35 6.23
CA PHE A 249 -3.21 26.36 5.70
C PHE A 249 -3.07 25.55 4.40
N ILE A 250 -3.61 24.33 4.35
CA ILE A 250 -3.59 23.49 3.14
C ILE A 250 -4.32 24.19 1.98
N LYS A 251 -5.51 24.77 2.23
CA LYS A 251 -6.26 25.52 1.20
C LYS A 251 -5.53 26.78 0.74
N PHE A 252 -4.88 27.48 1.67
CA PHE A 252 -4.07 28.65 1.37
C PHE A 252 -2.87 28.30 0.48
N GLN A 253 -2.19 27.18 0.73
CA GLN A 253 -1.10 26.68 -0.14
C GLN A 253 -1.54 26.44 -1.59
N ASN A 254 -2.81 26.08 -1.81
CA ASN A 254 -3.37 25.89 -3.14
C ASN A 254 -3.79 27.20 -3.83
N LEU A 255 -3.46 28.36 -3.24
CA LEU A 255 -3.77 29.70 -3.74
C LEU A 255 -5.27 29.99 -3.91
N GLU A 256 -6.13 29.25 -3.21
CA GLU A 256 -7.58 29.44 -3.29
C GLU A 256 -8.10 30.35 -2.17
N LEU A 257 -7.73 31.64 -2.19
CA LEU A 257 -8.07 32.57 -1.10
C LEU A 257 -9.59 32.69 -0.88
N SER A 258 -10.38 32.77 -1.95
CA SER A 258 -11.84 32.85 -1.88
C SER A 258 -12.49 31.59 -1.30
N SER A 259 -11.98 30.40 -1.64
CA SER A 259 -12.46 29.13 -1.09
C SER A 259 -12.06 28.98 0.38
N THR A 260 -10.92 29.53 0.76
CA THR A 260 -10.39 29.57 2.12
C THR A 260 -11.24 30.46 3.03
N ILE A 261 -11.57 31.68 2.59
CA ILE A 261 -12.45 32.60 3.35
C ILE A 261 -13.87 32.01 3.48
N SER A 262 -14.40 31.42 2.41
CA SER A 262 -15.69 30.73 2.42
C SER A 262 -15.71 29.58 3.42
N PHE A 263 -14.64 28.78 3.47
CA PHE A 263 -14.50 27.71 4.46
C PHE A 263 -14.47 28.23 5.89
N CYS A 264 -13.68 29.26 6.20
CA CYS A 264 -13.63 29.87 7.53
C CYS A 264 -15.02 30.35 7.97
N SER A 265 -15.74 30.99 7.05
CA SER A 265 -17.11 31.47 7.29
C SER A 265 -18.07 30.31 7.57
N SER A 266 -17.95 29.20 6.85
CA SER A 266 -18.80 28.01 7.01
C SER A 266 -18.64 27.34 8.38
N ILE A 267 -17.45 27.41 8.97
CA ILE A 267 -17.16 26.88 10.32
C ILE A 267 -17.33 27.92 11.44
N LYS A 268 -17.84 29.11 11.10
CA LYS A 268 -18.08 30.25 12.02
C LYS A 268 -16.81 30.78 12.69
N LEU A 269 -15.67 30.77 11.98
CA LEU A 269 -14.40 31.35 12.44
C LEU A 269 -13.97 32.48 11.51
N SER A 270 -13.23 33.47 12.04
CA SER A 270 -12.70 34.56 11.21
C SER A 270 -11.41 34.11 10.51
N PHE A 271 -11.29 34.47 9.23
CA PHE A 271 -10.08 34.18 8.46
C PHE A 271 -8.84 34.86 9.07
N GLU A 272 -9.00 36.07 9.61
CA GLU A 272 -7.91 36.83 10.26
C GLU A 272 -7.38 36.10 11.49
N GLN A 273 -8.26 35.61 12.37
CA GLN A 273 -7.88 34.87 13.57
C GLN A 273 -7.16 33.56 13.23
N ILE A 274 -7.68 32.81 12.26
CA ILE A 274 -7.04 31.57 11.81
C ILE A 274 -5.68 31.87 11.17
N SER A 275 -5.58 32.93 10.37
CA SER A 275 -4.33 33.31 9.71
C SER A 275 -3.25 33.62 10.75
N GLU A 276 -3.55 34.45 11.75
CA GLU A 276 -2.62 34.75 12.86
C GLU A 276 -2.15 33.48 13.58
N ASN A 277 -3.06 32.54 13.85
CA ASN A 277 -2.71 31.26 14.46
C ASN A 277 -1.79 30.41 13.56
N ILE A 278 -2.08 30.32 12.26
CA ILE A 278 -1.24 29.60 11.29
C ILE A 278 0.16 30.20 11.24
N PHE A 279 0.27 31.53 11.17
CA PHE A 279 1.59 32.18 11.14
C PHE A 279 2.35 31.97 12.46
N SER A 280 1.69 31.92 13.60
CA SER A 280 2.36 31.68 14.89
C SER A 280 2.83 30.23 15.09
N THR A 281 2.12 29.23 14.54
CA THR A 281 2.43 27.80 14.72
C THR A 281 3.18 27.16 13.55
N ASN A 282 3.02 27.66 12.32
CA ASN A 282 3.58 27.09 11.09
C ASN A 282 4.51 28.05 10.32
N PHE A 283 5.03 29.11 10.96
CA PHE A 283 5.89 30.12 10.32
C PHE A 283 7.05 29.51 9.50
N ILE A 284 7.64 28.41 9.98
CA ILE A 284 8.74 27.71 9.30
C ILE A 284 8.29 27.10 7.96
N MET A 285 7.06 26.57 7.86
CA MET A 285 6.55 26.04 6.58
C MET A 285 6.15 27.14 5.60
N VAL A 286 5.76 28.32 6.09
CA VAL A 286 5.48 29.50 5.23
C VAL A 286 6.75 30.02 4.57
N ILE A 287 7.88 30.03 5.29
CA ILE A 287 9.17 30.56 4.78
C ILE A 287 9.78 29.65 3.72
N VAL A 288 9.63 28.32 3.81
CA VAL A 288 10.21 27.38 2.82
C VAL A 288 9.51 27.45 1.45
N LEU A 289 8.37 28.13 1.35
CA LEU A 289 7.60 28.32 0.12
C LEU A 289 7.92 29.64 -0.63
N TYR A 290 8.86 30.45 -0.11
CA TYR A 290 9.45 31.61 -0.80
C TYR A 290 10.93 31.37 -1.10
#